data_AF-A0A9X6KKH4-F1
#
_entry.id   AF-A0A9X6KKH4-F1
#
_cell.length_a   1.000
_cell.length_b   1.000
_cell.length_c   1.000
_cell.angle_alpha   90.00
_cell.angle_beta   90.00
_cell.angle_gamma   90.00
#
_symmetry.space_group_name_H-M   'P 1'
#
loop_
_entity.id
_entity.type
_entity.pdbx_description
1 polymer ?
#
loop_
_entity_poly.entity_id
_entity_poly.type
_entity_poly.pdbx_seq_one_letter_code
_entity_poly.pdbx_strand_id
1 'polypeptide(L)'
;MKKSIKLLASISTAAIIAFTSTGSVFADREMIIPGLPKVEYRNGYGAYEGVVAHSTATPEAPAINIRNYEARTWRSAFVHYATDWDETIQIASTKYQAWGAGPAANKRFVHVELSETSDSIKFKKSYERYVKLLAKILKDRNIHP
;
A
#
# COMPACT_ATOMS: atom_id res chain seq x y z
N MET A 1 -3.05 65.95 24.56
CA MET A 1 -2.11 64.88 24.15
C MET A 1 -2.34 63.63 24.99
N LYS A 2 -3.10 62.64 24.50
CA LYS A 2 -2.91 61.21 24.80
C LYS A 2 -3.34 60.44 23.56
N LYS A 3 -2.38 59.76 22.94
CA LYS A 3 -2.53 59.01 21.68
C LYS A 3 -3.38 57.78 21.91
N SER A 4 -4.27 57.49 20.96
CA SER A 4 -4.86 56.18 20.70
C SER A 4 -3.76 55.14 20.44
N ILE A 5 -4.03 53.84 20.63
CA ILE A 5 -3.84 52.80 19.59
C ILE A 5 -4.51 51.50 20.07
N LYS A 6 -5.16 50.88 19.09
CA LYS A 6 -6.11 49.77 19.12
C LYS A 6 -5.45 48.44 19.52
N LEU A 7 -6.28 47.59 20.14
CA LEU A 7 -6.06 46.16 20.34
C LEU A 7 -5.68 45.50 19.00
N LEU A 8 -4.44 45.02 18.87
CA LEU A 8 -4.02 44.14 17.78
C LEU A 8 -3.95 42.72 18.32
N ALA A 9 -4.93 41.92 17.92
CA ALA A 9 -4.89 40.48 18.07
C ALA A 9 -3.69 39.94 17.27
N SER A 10 -2.71 39.36 17.96
CA SER A 10 -1.61 38.64 17.32
C SER A 10 -2.06 37.21 17.03
N ILE A 11 -2.58 37.02 15.82
CA ILE A 11 -2.67 35.72 15.15
C ILE A 11 -1.25 35.31 14.79
N SER A 12 -0.77 34.16 15.26
CA SER A 12 0.34 33.31 14.74
C SER A 12 0.83 32.45 15.91
N THR A 13 0.82 31.12 15.95
CA THR A 13 0.95 30.13 14.89
C THR A 13 0.32 28.84 15.42
N ALA A 14 -0.86 28.46 14.92
CA ALA A 14 -1.30 27.08 15.08
C ALA A 14 -0.42 26.24 14.15
N ALA A 15 0.63 25.63 14.69
CA ALA A 15 1.35 24.57 14.01
C ALA A 15 0.41 23.37 13.92
N ILE A 16 -0.49 23.39 12.94
CA ILE A 16 -1.24 22.22 12.52
C ILE A 16 -0.22 21.29 11.88
N ILE A 17 0.36 20.42 12.70
CA ILE A 17 1.03 19.22 12.20
C ILE A 17 -0.09 18.36 11.63
N ALA A 18 -0.44 18.58 10.37
CA ALA A 18 -1.20 17.62 9.59
C ALA A 18 -0.28 16.42 9.35
N PHE A 19 -0.14 15.57 10.36
CA PHE A 19 0.47 14.25 10.21
C PHE A 19 -0.52 13.40 9.42
N THR A 20 -0.61 13.62 8.10
CA THR A 20 -1.32 12.72 7.20
C THR A 20 -0.45 11.50 6.94
N SER A 21 -0.15 10.73 7.99
CA SER A 21 0.34 9.37 7.80
C SER A 21 -0.82 8.55 7.25
N THR A 22 -1.05 8.65 5.94
CA THR A 22 -1.89 7.72 5.17
C THR A 22 -1.18 6.38 4.99
N GLY A 23 -0.45 5.95 6.02
CA GLY A 23 0.09 4.60 6.08
C GLY A 23 -1.09 3.63 5.96
N SER A 24 -0.92 2.60 5.14
CA SER A 24 -1.91 1.53 5.06
C SER A 24 -2.00 0.89 6.45
N VAL A 25 -3.11 1.08 7.14
CA VAL A 25 -3.35 0.60 8.53
C VAL A 25 -3.15 -0.92 8.68
N PHE A 26 -3.01 -1.64 7.58
CA PHE A 26 -2.79 -3.09 7.52
C PHE A 26 -1.40 -3.51 7.03
N ALA A 27 -0.52 -2.57 6.67
CA ALA A 27 0.89 -2.88 6.51
C ALA A 27 1.58 -2.77 7.86
N ASP A 28 2.13 -3.88 8.34
CA ASP A 28 2.97 -3.88 9.54
C ASP A 28 4.26 -3.09 9.28
N ARG A 29 4.75 -3.14 8.03
CA ARG A 29 5.92 -2.38 7.58
C ARG A 29 5.72 -1.80 6.18
N GLU A 30 6.15 -0.56 6.02
CA GLU A 30 6.31 0.05 4.70
C GLU A 30 7.79 -0.04 4.27
N MET A 31 8.06 -0.81 3.22
CA MET A 31 9.40 -1.06 2.70
C MET A 31 9.47 -0.78 1.20
N ILE A 32 9.03 0.42 0.81
CA ILE A 32 8.94 0.84 -0.59
C ILE A 32 10.26 0.63 -1.32
N ILE A 33 10.20 -0.02 -2.50
CA ILE A 33 11.38 -0.16 -3.36
C ILE A 33 11.72 1.23 -3.94
N PRO A 34 12.96 1.72 -3.76
CA PRO A 34 13.36 3.00 -4.32
C PRO A 34 13.44 2.93 -5.85
N GLY A 35 13.03 4.01 -6.52
CA GLY A 35 13.13 4.14 -7.97
C GLY A 35 12.03 3.43 -8.77
N LEU A 36 10.98 2.92 -8.11
CA LEU A 36 9.81 2.39 -8.83
C LEU A 36 9.16 3.47 -9.73
N PRO A 37 8.63 3.07 -10.90
CA PRO A 37 7.91 3.96 -11.80
C PRO A 37 6.70 4.59 -11.11
N LYS A 38 6.50 5.89 -11.34
CA LYS A 38 5.34 6.66 -10.83
C LYS A 38 4.31 6.87 -11.93
N VAL A 39 3.84 5.77 -12.52
CA VAL A 39 2.80 5.79 -13.56
C VAL A 39 1.44 5.74 -12.89
N GLU A 40 0.59 6.73 -13.13
CA GLU A 40 -0.75 6.80 -12.55
C GLU A 40 -1.69 5.74 -13.14
N TYR A 41 -2.74 5.36 -12.41
CA TYR A 41 -3.81 4.49 -12.93
C TYR A 41 -4.50 5.15 -14.13
N ARG A 42 -5.30 4.38 -14.90
CA ARG A 42 -5.98 4.92 -16.08
C ARG A 42 -6.94 6.09 -15.80
N ASN A 43 -7.39 6.23 -14.56
CA ASN A 43 -8.25 7.33 -14.11
C ASN A 43 -7.50 8.34 -13.22
N GLY A 44 -6.17 8.31 -13.19
CA GLY A 44 -5.31 9.26 -12.48
C GLY A 44 -4.69 8.75 -11.17
N TYR A 45 -4.03 9.67 -10.47
CA TYR A 45 -3.32 9.42 -9.22
C TYR A 45 -4.17 8.72 -8.15
N GLY A 46 -3.71 7.55 -7.70
CA GLY A 46 -4.41 6.71 -6.71
C GLY A 46 -5.80 6.25 -7.13
N ALA A 47 -6.14 6.38 -8.41
CA ALA A 47 -7.44 6.04 -8.96
C ALA A 47 -7.61 4.56 -9.31
N TYR A 48 -7.19 3.68 -8.41
CA TYR A 48 -7.42 2.24 -8.58
C TYR A 48 -8.91 1.90 -8.47
N GLU A 49 -9.29 0.84 -9.17
CA GLU A 49 -10.67 0.38 -9.39
C GLU A 49 -10.97 -0.95 -8.69
N GLY A 50 -9.98 -1.52 -8.02
CA GLY A 50 -10.11 -2.80 -7.35
C GLY A 50 -8.76 -3.36 -6.91
N VAL A 51 -8.75 -4.64 -6.58
CA VAL A 51 -7.58 -5.38 -6.12
C VAL A 51 -7.48 -6.72 -6.85
N VAL A 52 -6.27 -7.12 -7.22
CA VAL A 52 -5.96 -8.47 -7.70
C VAL A 52 -5.34 -9.26 -6.55
N ALA A 53 -5.95 -10.40 -6.28
CA ALA A 53 -5.51 -11.36 -5.30
C ALA A 53 -4.55 -12.38 -5.96
N HIS A 54 -3.25 -12.32 -5.63
CA HIS A 54 -2.21 -13.24 -6.10
C HIS A 54 -1.75 -14.22 -5.01
N SER A 55 -1.04 -15.27 -5.43
CA SER A 55 -0.15 -16.06 -4.58
C SER A 55 1.25 -16.13 -5.19
N THR A 56 2.25 -16.24 -4.33
CA THR A 56 3.67 -15.99 -4.66
C THR A 56 4.34 -17.00 -5.61
N ALA A 57 3.71 -18.14 -5.90
CA ALA A 57 4.28 -19.26 -6.64
C ALA A 57 5.64 -19.76 -6.08
N THR A 58 5.92 -19.46 -4.82
CA THR A 58 7.18 -19.79 -4.14
C THR A 58 6.85 -20.37 -2.76
N PRO A 59 6.90 -21.71 -2.61
CA PRO A 59 6.54 -22.36 -1.35
C PRO A 59 7.39 -21.87 -0.17
N GLU A 60 6.73 -21.61 0.96
CA GLU A 60 7.32 -21.22 2.25
C GLU A 60 8.16 -19.94 2.23
N ALA A 61 8.06 -19.11 1.19
CA ALA A 61 8.73 -17.81 1.14
C ALA A 61 7.98 -16.77 1.99
N PRO A 62 8.59 -16.19 3.04
CA PRO A 62 7.97 -15.09 3.79
C PRO A 62 7.91 -13.79 2.94
N ALA A 63 7.03 -12.87 3.33
CA ALA A 63 6.77 -11.60 2.63
C ALA A 63 8.05 -10.77 2.44
N ILE A 64 8.97 -10.80 3.40
CA ILE A 64 10.27 -10.12 3.29
C ILE A 64 11.13 -10.66 2.14
N ASN A 65 11.04 -11.96 1.84
CA ASN A 65 11.77 -12.56 0.73
C ASN A 65 11.18 -12.11 -0.60
N ILE A 66 9.85 -12.03 -0.70
CA ILE A 66 9.15 -11.49 -1.88
C ILE A 66 9.58 -10.05 -2.13
N ARG A 67 9.48 -9.19 -1.11
CA ARG A 67 9.91 -7.79 -1.20
C ARG A 67 11.37 -7.65 -1.63
N ASN A 68 12.27 -8.45 -1.07
CA ASN A 68 13.70 -8.38 -1.40
C ASN A 68 14.02 -8.92 -2.80
N TYR A 69 13.27 -9.91 -3.27
CA TYR A 69 13.36 -10.38 -4.65
C TYR A 69 12.91 -9.27 -5.60
N GLU A 70 11.71 -8.72 -5.41
CA GLU A 70 11.19 -7.63 -6.24
C GLU A 70 12.09 -6.39 -6.22
N ALA A 71 12.72 -6.06 -5.09
CA ALA A 71 13.68 -4.95 -5.01
C ALA A 71 14.84 -5.09 -6.03
N ARG A 72 15.21 -6.31 -6.39
CA ARG A 72 16.26 -6.61 -7.38
C ARG A 72 15.70 -6.79 -8.80
N THR A 73 14.45 -7.20 -8.93
CA THR A 73 13.86 -7.64 -10.22
C THR A 73 12.68 -6.80 -10.68
N TRP A 74 12.36 -5.67 -10.03
CA TRP A 74 11.15 -4.88 -10.28
C TRP A 74 10.95 -4.48 -11.75
N ARG A 75 12.03 -4.39 -12.53
CA ARG A 75 11.98 -4.09 -13.96
C ARG A 75 11.18 -5.13 -14.76
N SER A 76 11.06 -6.35 -14.24
CA SER A 76 10.24 -7.42 -14.79
C SER A 76 8.83 -7.41 -14.20
N ALA A 77 8.72 -7.42 -12.87
CA ALA A 77 7.46 -7.42 -12.14
C ALA A 77 7.65 -6.95 -10.70
N PHE A 78 6.63 -6.29 -10.16
CA PHE A 78 6.52 -5.98 -8.73
C PHE A 78 5.05 -5.79 -8.35
N VAL A 79 4.72 -5.94 -7.07
CA VAL A 79 3.37 -5.75 -6.53
C VAL A 79 3.32 -4.62 -5.48
N HIS A 80 2.13 -4.36 -4.94
CA HIS A 80 1.95 -3.32 -3.92
C HIS A 80 2.21 -3.85 -2.51
N TYR A 81 1.80 -5.09 -2.23
CA TYR A 81 1.92 -5.71 -0.92
C TYR A 81 2.27 -7.19 -1.05
N ALA A 82 2.99 -7.71 -0.06
CA ALA A 82 3.12 -9.13 0.21
C ALA A 82 2.70 -9.41 1.66
N THR A 83 1.94 -10.48 1.87
CA THR A 83 1.45 -10.91 3.19
C THR A 83 1.84 -12.35 3.45
N ASP A 84 2.29 -12.64 4.67
CA ASP A 84 2.57 -13.99 5.17
C ASP A 84 1.92 -14.22 6.55
N TRP A 85 2.34 -15.28 7.24
CA TRP A 85 1.79 -15.69 8.54
C TRP A 85 2.22 -14.79 9.71
N ASP A 86 3.25 -13.96 9.53
CA ASP A 86 3.82 -13.07 10.54
C ASP A 86 3.46 -11.60 10.25
N GLU A 87 3.54 -11.16 8.99
CA GLU A 87 3.45 -9.75 8.62
C GLU A 87 2.82 -9.47 7.24
N THR A 88 2.48 -8.20 7.04
CA THR A 88 2.19 -7.60 5.73
C THR A 88 3.19 -6.47 5.46
N ILE A 89 3.88 -6.56 4.32
CA ILE A 89 4.83 -5.55 3.86
C ILE A 89 4.25 -4.79 2.68
N GLN A 90 4.24 -3.46 2.76
CA GLN A 90 3.99 -2.61 1.61
C GLN A 90 5.28 -2.43 0.79
N ILE A 91 5.25 -2.84 -0.47
CA ILE A 91 6.38 -2.86 -1.40
C ILE A 91 6.33 -1.68 -2.37
N ALA A 92 5.13 -1.24 -2.75
CA ALA A 92 4.91 -0.09 -3.63
C ALA A 92 3.74 0.78 -3.16
N SER A 93 3.75 2.05 -3.55
CA SER A 93 2.66 2.98 -3.24
C SER A 93 1.42 2.63 -4.07
N THR A 94 0.26 2.49 -3.42
CA THR A 94 -1.05 2.30 -4.10
C THR A 94 -1.53 3.52 -4.87
N LYS A 95 -0.73 4.59 -4.91
CA LYS A 95 -1.02 5.79 -5.70
C LYS A 95 -0.63 5.65 -7.17
N TYR A 96 0.20 4.67 -7.49
CA TYR A 96 0.67 4.38 -8.84
C TYR A 96 0.40 2.92 -9.19
N GLN A 97 0.53 2.58 -10.48
CA GLN A 97 0.42 1.21 -10.96
C GLN A 97 1.57 0.34 -10.44
N ALA A 98 1.30 -0.97 -10.32
CA ALA A 98 2.34 -1.99 -10.21
C ALA A 98 2.36 -2.88 -11.45
N TRP A 99 3.36 -3.75 -11.60
CA TRP A 99 3.56 -4.59 -12.78
C TRP A 99 3.30 -6.06 -12.51
N GLY A 100 2.14 -6.39 -11.91
CA GLY A 100 1.87 -7.73 -11.39
C GLY A 100 0.85 -8.58 -12.15
N ALA A 101 0.12 -8.06 -13.15
CA ALA A 101 -0.90 -8.86 -13.87
C ALA A 101 -1.09 -8.45 -15.34
N GLY A 102 -0.03 -7.94 -15.96
CA GLY A 102 -0.04 -7.50 -17.36
C GLY A 102 -0.74 -6.15 -17.62
N PRO A 103 -0.60 -5.61 -18.84
CA PRO A 103 -0.88 -4.19 -19.12
C PRO A 103 -2.32 -3.74 -18.87
N ALA A 104 -3.29 -4.63 -19.01
CA ALA A 104 -4.70 -4.30 -18.82
C ALA A 104 -5.05 -4.13 -17.33
N ALA A 105 -4.57 -5.04 -16.48
CA ALA A 105 -4.85 -5.04 -15.04
C ALA A 105 -3.98 -4.02 -14.28
N ASN A 106 -2.71 -3.86 -14.66
CA ASN A 106 -1.78 -2.92 -14.04
C ASN A 106 -2.33 -1.47 -14.04
N LYS A 107 -3.06 -1.10 -15.09
CA LYS A 107 -3.69 0.22 -15.23
C LYS A 107 -4.88 0.45 -14.29
N ARG A 108 -5.34 -0.57 -13.56
CA ARG A 108 -6.64 -0.58 -12.88
C ARG A 108 -6.55 -0.98 -11.41
N PHE A 109 -5.67 -1.90 -11.04
CA PHE A 109 -5.81 -2.61 -9.76
C PHE A 109 -4.58 -2.51 -8.87
N VAL A 110 -4.82 -2.56 -7.56
CA VAL A 110 -3.78 -2.85 -6.57
C VAL A 110 -3.47 -4.35 -6.61
N HIS A 111 -2.23 -4.75 -6.33
CA HIS A 111 -1.77 -6.15 -6.42
C HIS A 111 -1.25 -6.58 -5.05
N VAL A 112 -1.79 -7.68 -4.52
CA VAL A 112 -1.42 -8.22 -3.21
C VAL A 112 -1.03 -9.69 -3.36
N GLU A 113 0.18 -10.03 -2.92
CA GLU A 113 0.71 -11.39 -2.90
C GLU A 113 0.44 -12.08 -1.56
N LEU A 114 -0.12 -13.29 -1.61
CA LEU A 114 -0.21 -14.20 -0.47
C LEU A 114 0.92 -15.22 -0.54
N SER A 115 1.72 -15.29 0.53
CA SER A 115 2.76 -16.30 0.67
C SER A 115 2.17 -17.71 0.78
N GLU A 116 2.79 -18.67 0.09
CA GLU A 116 2.29 -20.04 0.01
C GLU A 116 2.88 -20.90 1.12
N THR A 117 2.06 -21.75 1.74
CA THR A 117 2.50 -22.64 2.81
C THR A 117 1.65 -23.91 2.88
N SER A 118 2.27 -25.03 3.27
CA SER A 118 1.56 -26.28 3.56
C SER A 118 1.14 -26.40 5.04
N ASP A 119 1.61 -25.51 5.91
CA ASP A 119 1.23 -25.49 7.33
C ASP A 119 -0.13 -24.79 7.49
N SER A 120 -1.11 -25.52 8.03
CA SER A 120 -2.48 -25.02 8.16
C SER A 120 -2.62 -23.84 9.14
N ILE A 121 -1.76 -23.76 10.15
CA ILE A 121 -1.73 -22.66 11.12
C ILE A 121 -1.16 -21.41 10.45
N LYS A 122 -0.06 -21.54 9.70
CA LYS A 122 0.49 -20.43 8.91
C LYS A 122 -0.50 -19.95 7.85
N PHE A 123 -1.15 -20.88 7.14
CA PHE A 123 -2.14 -20.55 6.12
C PHE A 123 -3.31 -19.76 6.72
N LYS A 124 -3.88 -20.23 7.85
CA LYS A 124 -4.98 -19.51 8.51
C LYS A 124 -4.59 -18.08 8.89
N LYS A 125 -3.40 -17.90 9.50
CA LYS A 125 -2.89 -16.59 9.91
C LYS A 125 -2.66 -15.64 8.74
N SER A 126 -2.07 -16.14 7.65
CA SER A 126 -1.77 -15.34 6.46
C SER A 126 -3.05 -14.99 5.70
N TYR A 127 -3.96 -15.95 5.52
CA TYR A 127 -5.24 -15.75 4.83
C TYR A 127 -6.13 -14.74 5.58
N GLU A 128 -6.20 -14.80 6.91
CA GLU A 128 -6.96 -13.82 7.70
C GLU A 128 -6.42 -12.39 7.54
N ARG A 129 -5.10 -12.20 7.50
CA ARG A 129 -4.49 -10.90 7.23
C ARG A 129 -4.78 -10.44 5.80
N TYR A 130 -4.62 -11.36 4.85
CA TYR A 130 -4.80 -11.11 3.43
C TYR A 130 -6.20 -10.62 3.10
N VAL A 131 -7.25 -11.33 3.53
CA VAL A 131 -8.64 -10.90 3.24
C VAL A 131 -9.00 -9.57 3.89
N LYS A 132 -8.46 -9.28 5.08
CA LYS A 132 -8.63 -7.97 5.75
C LYS A 132 -7.96 -6.85 4.96
N LEU A 133 -6.76 -7.08 4.44
CA LEU A 133 -6.06 -6.14 3.58
C LEU A 133 -6.81 -5.88 2.28
N LEU A 134 -7.28 -6.93 1.59
CA LEU A 134 -8.08 -6.80 0.37
C LEU A 134 -9.35 -5.96 0.63
N ALA A 135 -10.10 -6.29 1.69
CA ALA A 135 -11.29 -5.55 2.07
C ALA A 135 -11.00 -4.09 2.40
N LYS A 136 -9.88 -3.80 3.09
CA LYS A 136 -9.45 -2.43 3.38
C LYS A 136 -9.16 -1.64 2.09
N ILE A 137 -8.41 -2.23 1.16
CA ILE A 137 -8.04 -1.58 -0.10
C ILE A 137 -9.30 -1.15 -0.86
N LEU A 138 -10.30 -2.03 -0.95
CA LEU A 138 -11.59 -1.73 -1.57
C LEU A 138 -12.35 -0.63 -0.81
N LYS A 139 -12.43 -0.76 0.52
CA LYS A 139 -13.11 0.22 1.39
C LYS A 139 -12.52 1.63 1.27
N ASP A 140 -11.20 1.75 1.18
CA ASP A 140 -10.50 3.05 1.05
C ASP A 140 -10.86 3.81 -0.22
N ARG A 141 -11.46 3.12 -1.21
CA ARG A 141 -11.93 3.69 -2.47
C ARG A 141 -13.45 3.60 -2.64
N ASN A 142 -14.17 3.23 -1.59
CA ASN A 142 -15.61 2.98 -1.64
C ASN A 142 -16.01 2.01 -2.77
N ILE A 143 -15.19 0.98 -2.99
CA ILE A 143 -15.45 -0.09 -3.96
C ILE A 143 -16.14 -1.21 -3.20
N HIS A 144 -17.30 -1.65 -3.68
CA HIS A 144 -18.01 -2.78 -3.11
C HIS A 144 -17.34 -4.10 -3.56
N PRO A 145 -17.13 -5.07 -2.64
CA PRO A 145 -16.60 -6.38 -2.97
C PRO A 145 -17.58 -7.23 -3.79
#